data_AF-A0A7J4S3U2-F1
#
_entry.id   AF-A0A7J4S3U2-F1
#
_cell.length_a   1.000
_cell.length_b   1.000
_cell.length_c   1.000
_cell.angle_alpha   90.00
_cell.angle_beta   90.00
_cell.angle_gamma   90.00
#
_symmetry.space_group_name_H-M   'P 1'
#
loop_
_entity.id
_entity.type
_entity.pdbx_description
1 polymer ?
#
loop_
_entity_poly.entity_id
_entity_poly.type
_entity_poly.pdbx_seq_one_letter_code
_entity_poly.pdbx_strand_id
1 'polypeptide(L)'
;MVSPGAIDRWISLELGRLNAGLVVERKSLAQLRRETRPACRTREGDEHAFDPAALERLARVLTDAEAGALRLPITVLVTGDLTDSAYISEEPAARALRTVEGFGPAFPYRGGRMYLPHSLAVDLVRRSGGTLQLVFG
;
A
#
# COMPACT_ATOMS: atom_id res chain seq x y z
N MET A 1 -5.34 -14.90 -29.68
CA MET A 1 -5.06 -14.68 -28.25
C MET A 1 -3.93 -15.62 -27.89
N VAL A 2 -2.70 -15.11 -27.70
CA VAL A 2 -1.51 -15.96 -27.45
C VAL A 2 -1.62 -16.48 -26.01
N SER A 3 -1.59 -17.81 -25.84
CA SER A 3 -1.57 -18.40 -24.50
C SER A 3 -0.24 -18.08 -23.82
N PRO A 4 -0.23 -17.68 -22.53
CA PRO A 4 1.01 -17.36 -21.83
C PRO A 4 2.02 -18.51 -21.89
N GLY A 5 3.29 -18.17 -22.12
CA GLY A 5 4.38 -19.13 -22.13
C GLY A 5 4.57 -19.81 -20.77
N ALA A 6 5.38 -20.86 -20.72
CA ALA A 6 5.73 -21.52 -19.45
C ALA A 6 6.43 -20.56 -18.47
N ILE A 7 7.20 -19.60 -19.00
CA ILE A 7 7.89 -18.55 -18.24
C ILE A 7 6.87 -17.57 -17.62
N ASP A 8 5.91 -17.07 -18.40
CA ASP A 8 4.88 -16.14 -17.91
C ASP A 8 4.04 -16.77 -16.78
N ARG A 9 3.74 -18.07 -16.91
CA ARG A 9 3.04 -18.83 -15.87
C ARG A 9 3.88 -18.99 -14.60
N TRP A 10 5.18 -19.25 -14.73
CA TRP A 10 6.09 -19.35 -13.60
C TRP A 10 6.26 -17.99 -12.88
N ILE A 11 6.44 -16.90 -13.63
CA ILE A 11 6.49 -15.53 -13.10
C ILE A 11 5.19 -15.18 -12.35
N SER A 12 4.03 -15.50 -12.94
CA SER A 12 2.73 -15.26 -12.29
C SER A 12 2.57 -16.04 -10.98
N LEU A 13 3.10 -17.27 -10.92
CA LEU A 13 3.09 -18.10 -9.72
C LEU A 13 3.99 -17.51 -8.62
N GLU A 14 5.20 -17.08 -8.96
CA GLU A 14 6.12 -16.47 -7.99
C GLU A 14 5.62 -15.10 -7.51
N LEU A 15 5.05 -14.27 -8.39
CA LEU A 15 4.34 -13.05 -7.99
C LEU A 15 3.15 -13.36 -7.08
N GLY A 16 2.40 -14.43 -7.37
CA GLY A 16 1.31 -14.91 -6.53
C GLY A 16 1.77 -15.29 -5.11
N ARG A 17 2.93 -15.95 -4.99
CA ARG A 17 3.54 -16.32 -3.70
C ARG A 17 4.06 -15.10 -2.94
N LEU A 18 4.71 -14.16 -3.62
CA LEU A 18 5.12 -12.88 -3.01
C LEU A 18 3.92 -12.08 -2.49
N ASN A 19 2.78 -12.23 -3.16
CA ASN A 19 1.51 -11.58 -2.83
C ASN A 19 0.60 -12.42 -1.92
N ALA A 20 1.07 -13.54 -1.35
CA ALA A 20 0.26 -14.38 -0.47
C ALA A 20 -0.26 -13.62 0.75
N GLY A 21 0.58 -12.76 1.34
CA GLY A 21 0.23 -11.89 2.46
C GLY A 21 -0.65 -10.68 2.11
N LEU A 22 -1.12 -10.52 0.87
CA LEU A 22 -1.92 -9.34 0.50
C LEU A 22 -3.28 -9.32 1.18
N VAL A 23 -3.64 -8.17 1.72
CA VAL A 23 -4.98 -7.92 2.25
C VAL A 23 -6.00 -7.94 1.11
N VAL A 24 -7.00 -8.82 1.21
CA VAL A 24 -8.08 -8.95 0.21
C VAL A 24 -9.37 -8.24 0.66
N GLU A 25 -9.61 -8.17 1.97
CA GLU A 25 -10.77 -7.50 2.56
C GLU A 25 -10.36 -6.16 3.19
N ARG A 26 -10.01 -5.19 2.35
CA ARG A 26 -9.54 -3.88 2.82
C ARG A 26 -10.68 -3.09 3.50
N LYS A 27 -10.42 -2.60 4.71
CA LYS A 27 -11.32 -1.72 5.46
C LYS A 27 -10.93 -0.25 5.29
N SER A 28 -11.86 0.68 5.50
CA SER A 28 -11.52 2.10 5.46
C SER A 28 -10.74 2.52 6.71
N LEU A 29 -9.93 3.57 6.60
CA LEU A 29 -9.24 4.16 7.75
C LEU A 29 -10.23 4.53 8.87
N ALA A 30 -11.36 5.15 8.52
CA ALA A 30 -12.40 5.51 9.47
C ALA A 30 -13.00 4.30 10.20
N GLN A 31 -13.14 3.15 9.52
CA GLN A 31 -13.59 1.91 10.14
C GLN A 31 -12.52 1.36 11.10
N LEU A 32 -11.28 1.21 10.62
CA LEU A 32 -10.18 0.63 11.38
C LEU A 32 -9.89 1.40 12.68
N ARG A 33 -9.98 2.73 12.66
CA ARG A 33 -9.79 3.57 13.86
C ARG A 33 -10.83 3.35 14.96
N ARG A 34 -12.00 2.80 14.64
CA ARG A 34 -13.05 2.50 15.62
C ARG A 34 -12.91 1.09 16.21
N GLU A 35 -12.05 0.26 15.65
CA GLU A 35 -11.84 -1.11 16.11
C GLU A 35 -10.90 -1.11 17.33
N THR A 36 -11.25 -1.87 18.37
CA THR A 36 -10.37 -2.05 19.53
C THR A 36 -9.06 -2.75 19.16
N ARG A 37 -9.12 -3.63 18.15
CA ARG A 37 -7.98 -4.32 17.56
C ARG A 37 -8.05 -4.17 16.03
N PRO A 38 -7.49 -3.08 15.47
CA PRO A 38 -7.60 -2.80 14.05
C PRO A 38 -6.88 -3.87 13.21
N ALA A 39 -7.64 -4.59 12.38
CA ALA A 39 -7.06 -5.62 11.53
C ALA A 39 -7.88 -5.88 10.26
N CYS A 40 -7.22 -6.38 9.22
CA CYS A 40 -7.84 -6.94 8.02
C CYS A 40 -7.43 -8.42 7.84
N ARG A 41 -7.97 -9.08 6.82
CA ARG A 41 -7.61 -10.45 6.45
C ARG A 41 -6.77 -10.48 5.18
N THR A 42 -5.69 -11.26 5.21
CA THR A 42 -4.88 -11.56 4.03
C THR A 42 -5.60 -12.55 3.12
N ARG A 43 -5.09 -12.74 1.90
CA ARG A 43 -5.60 -13.75 0.96
C ARG A 43 -5.59 -15.16 1.54
N GLU A 44 -4.62 -15.46 2.40
CA GLU A 44 -4.49 -16.76 3.08
C GLU A 44 -5.32 -16.87 4.37
N GLY A 45 -6.04 -15.80 4.75
CA GLY A 45 -6.91 -15.76 5.93
C GLY A 45 -6.23 -15.28 7.21
N ASP A 46 -4.92 -15.01 7.16
CA ASP A 46 -4.16 -14.49 8.30
C ASP A 46 -4.64 -13.09 8.71
N GLU A 47 -4.39 -12.75 9.98
CA GLU A 47 -4.65 -11.42 10.51
C GLU A 47 -3.54 -10.45 10.09
N HIS A 48 -3.91 -9.39 9.37
CA HIS A 48 -3.05 -8.24 9.11
C HIS A 48 -3.40 -7.12 10.08
N ALA A 49 -2.64 -7.03 11.17
CA ALA A 49 -2.84 -6.03 12.21
C ALA A 49 -2.30 -4.65 11.79
N PHE A 50 -2.94 -3.59 12.27
CA PHE A 50 -2.48 -2.22 12.12
C PHE A 50 -2.09 -1.61 13.47
N ASP A 51 -1.01 -0.85 13.49
CA ASP A 51 -0.65 0.01 14.63
C ASP A 51 -1.68 1.15 14.77
N PRO A 52 -2.42 1.26 15.89
CA PRO A 52 -3.36 2.35 16.11
C PRO A 52 -2.71 3.73 15.99
N ALA A 53 -1.47 3.90 16.43
CA ALA A 53 -0.78 5.17 16.32
C ALA A 53 -0.49 5.54 14.85
N ALA A 54 -0.20 4.55 14.00
CA ALA A 54 -0.04 4.76 12.55
C ALA A 54 -1.35 5.19 11.87
N LEU A 55 -2.47 4.58 12.26
CA LEU A 55 -3.79 4.99 11.78
C LEU A 55 -4.12 6.43 12.17
N GLU A 56 -3.82 6.83 13.41
CA GLU A 56 -4.02 8.21 13.87
C GLU A 56 -3.14 9.21 13.11
N ARG A 57 -1.88 8.86 12.80
CA ARG A 57 -1.00 9.72 11.99
C ARG A 57 -1.59 10.00 10.60
N LEU A 58 -2.13 8.98 9.93
CA LEU A 58 -2.81 9.15 8.64
C LEU A 58 -4.08 10.00 8.77
N ALA A 59 -4.89 9.76 9.78
CA ALA A 59 -6.15 10.48 9.95
C ALA A 59 -5.96 11.98 10.21
N ARG A 60 -4.88 12.38 10.89
CA ARG A 60 -4.58 13.79 11.15
C ARG A 60 -4.34 14.63 9.91
N VAL A 61 -4.02 14.02 8.78
CA VAL A 61 -3.70 14.72 7.52
C VAL A 61 -4.79 14.55 6.45
N LEU A 62 -5.90 13.89 6.79
CA LEU A 62 -7.01 13.59 5.91
C LEU A 62 -8.29 14.25 6.42
N THR A 63 -9.18 14.60 5.50
CA THR A 63 -10.56 14.95 5.86
C THR A 63 -11.35 13.69 6.28
N ASP A 64 -12.47 13.86 6.98
CA ASP A 64 -13.33 12.73 7.36
C ASP A 64 -13.84 11.94 6.15
N ALA A 65 -14.16 12.64 5.05
CA ALA A 65 -14.57 12.04 3.79
C ALA A 65 -13.46 11.15 3.21
N GLU A 66 -12.22 11.65 3.19
CA GLU A 66 -11.07 10.90 2.70
C GLU A 66 -10.72 9.73 3.61
N ALA A 67 -10.81 9.89 4.93
CA ALA A 67 -10.63 8.79 5.88
C ALA A 67 -11.72 7.71 5.72
N GLY A 68 -12.94 8.10 5.34
CA GLY A 68 -14.03 7.19 5.00
C GLY A 68 -13.80 6.41 3.70
N ALA A 69 -13.14 7.04 2.72
CA ALA A 69 -12.86 6.45 1.41
C ALA A 69 -11.56 5.65 1.34
N LEU A 70 -10.52 6.07 2.05
CA LEU A 70 -9.18 5.46 2.01
C LEU A 70 -9.21 4.05 2.57
N ARG A 71 -9.01 3.06 1.71
CA ARG A 71 -8.94 1.64 2.07
C ARG A 71 -7.50 1.25 2.40
N LEU A 72 -7.31 0.56 3.53
CA LEU A 72 -6.00 0.13 4.00
C LEU A 72 -5.77 -1.39 3.82
N PRO A 73 -4.51 -1.81 3.61
CA PRO A 73 -3.31 -0.98 3.48
C PRO A 73 -3.27 -0.17 2.17
N ILE A 74 -2.55 0.95 2.19
CA ILE A 74 -2.20 1.72 0.99
C ILE A 74 -1.28 0.85 0.15
N THR A 75 -1.66 0.61 -1.09
CA THR A 75 -0.89 -0.21 -2.01
C THR A 75 0.27 0.58 -2.60
N VAL A 76 1.48 0.05 -2.45
CA VAL A 76 2.70 0.54 -3.10
C VAL A 76 3.10 -0.48 -4.16
N LEU A 77 2.88 -0.14 -5.43
CA LEU A 77 3.09 -1.02 -6.57
C LEU A 77 4.56 -1.01 -6.99
N VAL A 78 5.17 -2.18 -7.05
CA VAL A 78 6.51 -2.40 -7.62
C VAL A 78 6.33 -3.00 -8.99
N THR A 79 6.90 -2.37 -10.01
CA THR A 79 6.88 -2.89 -11.38
C THR A 79 8.18 -3.64 -11.68
N GLY A 80 8.06 -4.80 -12.33
CA GLY A 80 9.21 -5.65 -12.67
C GLY A 80 10.12 -5.11 -13.79
N ASP A 81 9.78 -3.97 -14.40
CA ASP A 81 10.50 -3.37 -15.53
C ASP A 81 11.69 -2.52 -15.08
N LEU A 82 12.72 -3.16 -14.48
CA LEU A 82 14.11 -2.69 -14.29
C LEU A 82 14.37 -1.29 -13.70
N THR A 83 13.33 -0.50 -13.44
CA THR A 83 13.41 0.76 -12.73
C THR A 83 13.22 0.42 -11.27
N ASP A 84 14.25 0.66 -10.45
CA ASP A 84 14.24 0.51 -8.98
C ASP A 84 13.24 1.50 -8.34
N SER A 85 11.98 1.41 -8.74
CA SER A 85 10.94 2.36 -8.43
C SER A 85 9.65 1.61 -8.07
N ALA A 86 8.92 2.22 -7.15
CA ALA A 86 7.58 1.81 -6.78
C ALA A 86 6.68 3.04 -6.86
N TYR A 87 5.37 2.84 -6.95
CA TYR A 87 4.45 3.97 -7.00
C TYR A 87 3.14 3.75 -6.26
N ILE A 88 2.52 4.87 -5.88
CA ILE A 88 1.15 4.94 -5.35
C ILE A 88 0.30 5.65 -6.40
N SER A 89 -0.83 5.05 -6.77
CA SER A 89 -1.76 5.59 -7.79
C SER A 89 -2.96 6.33 -7.21
N GLU A 90 -3.21 6.22 -5.91
CA GLU A 90 -4.33 6.90 -5.25
C GLU A 90 -3.86 8.25 -4.69
N GLU A 91 -4.37 9.36 -5.25
CA GLU A 91 -3.93 10.71 -4.88
C GLU A 91 -4.09 11.04 -3.38
N PRO A 92 -5.24 10.76 -2.72
CA PRO A 92 -5.38 11.04 -1.29
C PRO A 92 -4.37 10.24 -0.45
N ALA A 93 -4.10 8.99 -0.84
CA ALA A 93 -3.11 8.14 -0.17
C ALA A 93 -1.69 8.68 -0.33
N ALA A 94 -1.31 9.03 -1.56
CA ALA A 94 0.00 9.61 -1.87
C ALA A 94 0.22 10.93 -1.11
N ARG A 95 -0.78 11.83 -1.13
CA ARG A 95 -0.70 13.11 -0.42
C ARG A 95 -0.58 12.91 1.09
N ALA A 96 -1.38 12.02 1.68
CA ALA A 96 -1.31 11.71 3.11
C ALA A 96 0.07 11.18 3.50
N LEU A 97 0.61 10.23 2.73
CA LEU A 97 1.95 9.68 2.98
C LEU A 97 3.02 10.76 2.95
N ARG A 98 3.01 11.64 1.94
CA ARG A 98 3.97 12.75 1.83
C ARG A 98 3.93 13.69 3.03
N THR A 99 2.73 13.97 3.54
CA THR A 99 2.56 14.84 4.71
C THR A 99 3.03 14.14 5.99
N VAL A 100 2.66 12.87 6.20
CA VAL A 100 3.06 12.10 7.38
C VAL A 100 4.58 11.92 7.47
N GLU A 101 5.23 11.63 6.34
CA GLU A 101 6.68 11.43 6.27
C GLU A 101 7.47 12.75 6.18
N GLY A 102 6.80 13.90 6.05
CA GLY A 102 7.45 15.20 5.98
C GLY A 102 8.31 15.41 4.72
N PHE A 103 7.92 14.82 3.59
CA PHE A 103 8.73 14.86 2.35
C PHE A 103 8.82 16.24 1.69
N GLY A 104 8.07 17.25 2.15
CA GLY A 104 8.11 18.60 1.59
C GLY A 104 7.82 18.60 0.08
N PRO A 105 8.72 19.11 -0.78
CA PRO A 105 8.54 19.10 -2.24
C PRO A 105 8.89 17.76 -2.90
N ALA A 106 9.53 16.83 -2.20
CA ALA A 106 9.95 15.55 -2.78
C ALA A 106 8.77 14.64 -3.11
N PHE A 107 9.01 13.71 -4.03
CA PHE A 107 8.05 12.68 -4.48
C PHE A 107 6.66 13.23 -4.80
N PRO A 108 6.54 14.22 -5.70
CA PRO A 108 5.24 14.84 -5.99
C PRO A 108 4.30 13.83 -6.66
N TYR A 109 3.01 13.93 -6.35
CA TYR A 109 1.99 13.22 -7.10
C TYR A 109 1.76 13.93 -8.44
N ARG A 110 2.11 13.29 -9.56
CA ARG A 110 2.02 13.86 -10.92
C ARG A 110 1.69 12.76 -11.93
N GLY A 111 0.84 13.08 -12.91
CA GLY A 111 0.44 12.11 -13.93
C GLY A 111 -0.28 10.88 -13.35
N GLY A 112 -1.03 11.06 -12.26
CA GLY A 112 -1.77 9.98 -11.60
C GLY A 112 -0.93 9.04 -10.74
N ARG A 113 0.33 9.37 -10.46
CA ARG A 113 1.24 8.53 -9.67
C ARG A 113 2.17 9.37 -8.78
N MET A 114 2.54 8.79 -7.64
CA MET A 114 3.67 9.23 -6.82
C MET A 114 4.73 8.13 -6.88
N TYR A 115 5.88 8.43 -7.47
CA TYR A 115 7.00 7.49 -7.57
C TYR A 115 7.93 7.60 -6.37
N LEU A 116 8.47 6.47 -5.94
CA LEU A 116 9.40 6.30 -4.84
C LEU A 116 10.54 5.38 -5.29
N PRO A 117 11.79 5.60 -4.86
CA PRO A 117 12.83 4.59 -4.97
C PRO A 117 12.40 3.31 -4.26
N HIS A 118 12.71 2.14 -4.83
CA HIS A 118 12.30 0.85 -4.28
C HIS A 118 12.79 0.65 -2.84
N SER A 119 14.04 1.04 -2.54
CA SER A 119 14.61 0.98 -1.18
C SER A 119 13.80 1.80 -0.16
N LEU A 120 13.36 3.00 -0.55
CA LEU A 120 12.51 3.84 0.29
C LEU A 120 11.11 3.23 0.47
N ALA A 121 10.54 2.64 -0.58
CA ALA A 121 9.26 1.96 -0.50
C ALA A 121 9.29 0.78 0.49
N VAL A 122 10.34 -0.06 0.44
CA VAL A 122 10.56 -1.17 1.38
C VAL A 122 10.69 -0.65 2.81
N ASP A 123 11.50 0.39 3.02
CA ASP A 123 11.72 1.00 4.33
C ASP A 123 10.42 1.59 4.91
N LEU A 124 9.66 2.33 4.10
CA LEU A 124 8.34 2.87 4.47
C LEU A 124 7.38 1.77 4.91
N VAL A 125 7.24 0.69 4.13
CA VAL A 125 6.35 -0.43 4.45
C VAL A 125 6.73 -1.12 5.76
N ARG A 126 8.04 -1.27 6.03
CA ARG A 126 8.52 -1.87 7.29
C ARG A 126 8.14 -1.04 8.52
N ARG A 127 8.20 0.29 8.43
CA ARG A 127 7.88 1.19 9.56
C ARG A 127 6.42 1.66 9.61
N SER A 128 5.60 1.31 8.63
CA SER A 128 4.26 1.89 8.46
C SER A 128 3.25 1.41 9.51
N GLY A 129 3.60 0.43 10.35
CA GLY A 129 2.67 -0.21 11.27
C GLY A 129 1.52 -0.90 10.53
N GLY A 130 1.81 -1.55 9.40
CA GLY A 130 0.81 -2.27 8.58
C GLY A 130 -0.02 -1.40 7.65
N THR A 131 0.10 -0.06 7.70
CA THR A 131 -0.71 0.85 6.87
C THR A 131 -0.33 0.90 5.38
N LEU A 132 0.85 0.40 5.01
CA LEU A 132 1.35 0.29 3.65
C LEU A 132 1.61 -1.19 3.34
N GLN A 133 1.47 -1.56 2.07
CA GLN A 133 1.82 -2.89 1.61
C GLN A 133 2.43 -2.82 0.21
N LEU A 134 3.55 -3.53 0.02
CA LEU A 134 4.12 -3.72 -1.31
C LEU A 134 3.30 -4.75 -2.08
N VAL A 135 3.00 -4.42 -3.33
CA VAL A 135 2.41 -5.35 -4.28
C VAL A 135 3.35 -5.42 -5.47
N PHE A 136 3.79 -6.63 -5.80
CA PHE A 136 4.58 -6.88 -6.99
C PHE A 136 3.62 -7.19 -8.14
N GLY A 137 3.74 -6.44 -9.24
CA GLY A 137 2.87 -6.51 -10.41
C GLY A 137 3.64 -6.68 -11.71
#